data_AF-A0A498MBD0-F1
#
_entry.id   AF-A0A498MBD0-F1
#
_cell.length_a   1.000
_cell.length_b   1.000
_cell.length_c   1.000
_cell.angle_alpha   90.00
_cell.angle_beta   90.00
_cell.angle_gamma   90.00
#
_symmetry.space_group_name_H-M   'P 1'
#
loop_
_entity.id
_entity.type
_entity.pdbx_description
1 polymer ?
#
loop_
_entity_poly.entity_id
_entity_poly.type
_entity_poly.pdbx_seq_one_letter_code
_entity_poly.pdbx_strand_id
1 'polypeptide(L)'
;MAGLGLGMEIHIKEIPVSYAKSQEVLDDIWQTMTPKVVIHFGIAPGAKGITLEQTGKNLCYKDRDVSGLCPDHHCCIEGGPERLDSIIDMRSLSKHLKSMGLDVIYSRDAGR
;
A
#
# COMPACT_ATOMS: atom_id res chain seq x y z
N MET A 1 -3.99 3.05 -27.44
CA MET A 1 -4.00 3.85 -26.20
C MET A 1 -3.98 2.87 -25.03
N ALA A 2 -2.90 2.84 -24.26
CA ALA A 2 -2.85 2.07 -23.01
C ALA A 2 -2.94 3.06 -21.85
N GLY A 3 -3.93 2.87 -20.98
CA GLY A 3 -4.26 3.77 -19.87
C GLY A 3 -5.67 3.46 -19.35
N LEU A 4 -6.06 4.05 -18.23
CA LEU A 4 -7.36 3.79 -17.58
C LEU A 4 -8.56 4.43 -18.31
N GLY A 5 -8.34 5.02 -19.49
CA GLY A 5 -9.36 5.66 -20.33
C GLY A 5 -9.57 7.13 -20.03
N LEU A 6 -10.48 7.77 -20.79
CA LEU A 6 -11.00 9.10 -20.48
C LEU A 6 -12.06 9.00 -19.36
N GLY A 7 -12.21 10.06 -18.57
CA GLY A 7 -13.21 10.09 -17.49
C GLY A 7 -12.79 9.41 -16.19
N MET A 8 -11.49 9.38 -15.90
CA MET A 8 -11.01 8.97 -14.58
C MET A 8 -11.39 10.00 -13.52
N GLU A 9 -11.98 9.53 -12.44
CA GLU A 9 -12.13 10.28 -11.21
C GLU A 9 -11.05 9.85 -10.23
N ILE A 10 -10.38 10.81 -9.60
CA ILE A 10 -9.38 10.56 -8.57
C ILE A 10 -10.01 10.91 -7.22
N HIS A 11 -10.09 9.92 -6.35
CA HIS A 11 -10.52 10.07 -4.96
C HIS A 11 -9.30 10.03 -4.05
N ILE A 12 -9.15 11.05 -3.19
CA ILE A 12 -8.07 11.12 -2.21
C ILE A 12 -8.68 10.89 -0.82
N LYS A 13 -8.11 9.94 -0.09
CA LYS A 13 -8.54 9.58 1.26
C LYS A 13 -7.32 9.46 2.16
N GLU A 14 -7.39 10.06 3.33
CA GLU A 14 -6.39 9.91 4.38
C GLU A 14 -6.73 8.68 5.22
N ILE A 15 -5.74 7.84 5.47
CA ILE A 15 -5.88 6.65 6.32
C ILE A 15 -5.12 6.93 7.62
N PRO A 16 -5.77 6.81 8.79
CA PRO A 16 -5.10 7.03 10.08
C PRO A 16 -4.07 5.94 10.35
N VAL A 17 -3.00 6.30 11.07
CA VAL A 17 -1.99 5.33 11.58
C VAL A 17 -2.55 4.62 12.81
N SER A 18 -3.67 3.93 12.63
CA SER A 18 -4.31 3.07 13.64
C SER A 18 -4.91 1.86 12.98
N TYR A 19 -4.62 0.66 13.51
CA TYR A 19 -5.08 -0.59 12.91
C TYR A 19 -6.61 -0.64 12.81
N ALA A 20 -7.31 -0.39 13.92
CA ALA A 20 -8.78 -0.41 13.95
C ALA A 20 -9.41 0.62 13.01
N LYS A 21 -8.98 1.89 13.09
CA LYS A 21 -9.55 2.97 12.27
C LYS A 21 -9.19 2.85 10.78
N SER A 22 -8.03 2.29 10.46
CA SER A 22 -7.65 2.04 9.07
C SER A 22 -8.60 1.05 8.41
N GLN A 23 -9.02 0.00 9.14
CA GLN A 23 -9.99 -0.97 8.64
C GLN A 23 -11.34 -0.32 8.37
N GLU A 24 -11.86 0.49 9.30
CA GLU A 24 -13.12 1.21 9.12
C GLU A 24 -13.12 2.10 7.85
N VAL A 25 -12.03 2.85 7.63
CA VAL A 25 -11.90 3.71 6.44
C VAL A 25 -11.80 2.90 5.16
N LEU A 26 -11.06 1.78 5.18
CA LEU A 26 -10.93 0.91 4.00
C LEU A 26 -12.27 0.26 3.65
N ASP A 27 -13.02 -0.21 4.65
CA ASP A 27 -14.34 -0.79 4.45
C ASP A 27 -15.31 0.22 3.81
N ASP A 28 -15.34 1.47 4.28
CA ASP A 28 -16.14 2.54 3.69
C ASP A 28 -15.78 2.81 2.22
N ILE A 29 -14.48 2.88 1.90
CA ILE A 29 -14.00 3.08 0.52
C ILE A 29 -14.49 1.94 -0.39
N TRP A 30 -14.34 0.69 0.04
CA TRP A 30 -14.75 -0.46 -0.76
C TRP A 30 -16.26 -0.57 -0.92
N GLN A 31 -17.04 -0.17 0.08
CA GLN A 31 -18.51 -0.16 0.02
C GLN A 31 -19.07 0.97 -0.84
N THR A 32 -18.41 2.13 -0.88
CA THR A 32 -18.97 3.34 -1.50
C THR A 32 -18.40 3.68 -2.87
N MET A 33 -17.16 3.28 -3.19
CA MET A 33 -16.44 3.82 -4.37
C MET A 33 -16.15 2.81 -5.48
N THR A 34 -16.11 1.51 -5.19
CA THR A 34 -15.76 0.46 -6.18
C THR A 34 -14.52 0.80 -7.04
N PRO A 35 -13.36 1.13 -6.43
CA PRO A 35 -12.22 1.66 -7.16
C PRO A 35 -11.63 0.61 -8.13
N LYS A 36 -11.23 1.07 -9.34
CA LYS A 36 -10.57 0.22 -10.35
C LYS A 36 -9.09 0.01 -10.07
N VAL A 37 -8.44 1.01 -9.46
CA VAL A 37 -7.03 1.01 -9.06
C VAL A 37 -6.92 1.75 -7.75
N VAL A 38 -6.14 1.21 -6.82
CA VAL A 38 -5.81 1.85 -5.55
C VAL A 38 -4.29 2.00 -5.47
N ILE A 39 -3.85 3.19 -5.10
CA ILE A 39 -2.43 3.49 -4.86
C ILE A 39 -2.32 3.95 -3.41
N HIS A 40 -1.71 3.11 -2.57
CA HIS A 40 -1.43 3.45 -1.19
C HIS A 40 -0.09 4.19 -1.09
N PHE A 41 -0.09 5.31 -0.37
CA PHE A 41 1.11 6.08 -0.06
C PHE A 41 1.45 5.93 1.42
N GLY A 42 2.74 5.79 1.72
CA GLY A 42 3.27 5.73 3.07
C GLY A 42 4.57 6.51 3.17
N ILE A 43 4.93 6.90 4.39
CA ILE A 43 6.20 7.58 4.68
C ILE A 43 7.19 6.56 5.21
N ALA A 44 8.35 6.45 4.56
CA ALA A 44 9.47 5.66 5.02
C ALA A 44 10.57 6.59 5.59
N PRO A 45 10.80 6.61 6.92
CA PRO A 45 11.83 7.45 7.52
C PRO A 45 13.21 7.20 6.90
N GLY A 46 13.89 8.27 6.47
CA GLY A 46 15.22 8.19 5.87
C GLY A 46 15.24 7.73 4.40
N ALA A 47 14.08 7.54 3.77
CA ALA A 47 14.02 7.30 2.33
C ALA A 47 14.58 8.48 1.54
N LYS A 48 15.40 8.20 0.52
CA LYS A 48 16.04 9.21 -0.35
C LYS A 48 15.29 9.44 -1.66
N GLY A 49 14.27 8.63 -1.94
CA GLY A 49 13.47 8.64 -3.15
C GLY A 49 12.19 7.83 -2.97
N ILE A 50 11.46 7.58 -4.06
CA ILE A 50 10.18 6.86 -4.02
C ILE A 50 10.45 5.36 -4.02
N THR A 51 9.89 4.63 -3.07
CA THR A 51 9.98 3.15 -3.08
C THR A 51 8.68 2.56 -3.62
N LEU A 52 8.80 1.67 -4.60
CA LEU A 52 7.70 0.92 -5.19
C LEU A 52 7.68 -0.49 -4.62
N GLU A 53 6.68 -0.78 -3.80
CA GLU A 53 6.55 -2.04 -3.08
C GLU A 53 5.79 -3.09 -3.90
N GLN A 54 6.43 -4.22 -4.16
CA GLN A 54 5.79 -5.35 -4.84
C GLN A 54 4.91 -6.18 -3.91
N THR A 55 5.28 -6.31 -2.63
CA THR A 55 4.76 -7.36 -1.74
C THR A 55 4.31 -6.77 -0.41
N GLY A 56 3.07 -7.05 -0.04
CA GLY A 56 2.55 -6.92 1.33
C GLY A 56 2.69 -8.24 2.10
N LYS A 57 2.94 -8.16 3.41
CA LYS A 57 3.14 -9.32 4.29
C LYS A 57 2.05 -9.36 5.35
N ASN A 58 1.55 -10.54 5.64
CA ASN A 58 0.47 -10.72 6.61
C ASN A 58 0.97 -10.96 8.04
N LEU A 59 2.27 -11.25 8.23
CA LEU A 59 2.81 -11.71 9.50
C LEU A 59 3.91 -10.77 10.02
N CYS A 60 4.22 -10.93 11.31
CA CYS A 60 5.28 -10.25 12.06
C CYS A 60 5.00 -8.79 12.41
N TYR A 61 3.72 -8.44 12.61
CA TYR A 61 3.33 -7.15 13.18
C TYR A 61 3.73 -7.08 14.65
N LYS A 62 4.57 -6.11 15.03
CA LYS A 62 5.10 -5.98 16.41
C LYS A 62 4.98 -4.57 16.96
N ASP A 63 4.82 -3.59 16.09
CA ASP A 63 4.78 -2.19 16.46
C ASP A 63 3.40 -1.80 16.93
N ARG A 64 3.35 -0.88 17.90
CA ARG A 64 2.11 -0.29 18.36
C ARG A 64 1.76 0.89 17.47
N ASP A 65 0.50 1.01 17.12
CA ASP A 65 -0.03 2.17 16.42
C ASP A 65 -0.15 3.40 17.35
N VAL A 66 -0.66 4.52 16.83
CA VAL A 66 -0.82 5.76 17.61
C VAL A 66 -1.81 5.65 18.76
N SER A 67 -2.64 4.61 18.78
CA SER A 67 -3.56 4.29 19.89
C SER A 67 -2.96 3.30 20.89
N GLY A 68 -1.73 2.85 20.66
CA GLY A 68 -1.04 1.86 21.50
C GLY A 68 -1.43 0.41 21.19
N LEU A 69 -2.18 0.14 20.13
CA LEU A 69 -2.61 -1.20 19.74
C LEU A 69 -1.59 -1.86 18.81
N CYS A 70 -1.38 -3.15 18.99
CA CYS A 70 -0.65 -4.02 18.06
C CYS A 70 -1.61 -5.16 17.69
N PRO A 71 -1.64 -5.64 16.44
CA PRO A 71 -2.55 -6.70 16.03
C PRO A 71 -2.31 -7.99 16.85
N ASP A 72 -3.41 -8.63 17.22
CA ASP A 72 -3.37 -9.93 17.87
C ASP A 72 -2.72 -10.96 16.94
N HIS A 73 -2.07 -11.97 17.53
CA HIS A 73 -1.34 -13.01 16.82
C HIS A 73 -0.23 -12.51 15.86
N HIS A 74 0.14 -11.22 15.96
CA HIS A 74 1.16 -10.58 15.11
C HIS A 74 0.87 -10.68 13.60
N CYS A 75 -0.41 -10.66 13.21
CA CYS A 75 -0.83 -10.74 11.82
C CYS A 75 -1.84 -9.66 11.41
N CYS A 76 -1.94 -9.38 10.11
CA CYS A 76 -2.89 -8.40 9.58
C CYS A 76 -4.31 -9.00 9.48
N ILE A 77 -4.42 -10.18 8.87
CA ILE A 77 -5.67 -10.94 8.70
C ILE A 77 -5.44 -12.40 9.12
N GLU A 78 -6.14 -12.85 10.15
CA GLU A 78 -6.11 -14.25 10.59
C GLU A 78 -6.58 -15.19 9.49
N GLY A 79 -5.83 -16.27 9.25
CA GLY A 79 -6.10 -17.22 8.17
C GLY A 79 -5.88 -16.68 6.76
N GLY A 80 -5.47 -15.41 6.61
CA GLY A 80 -5.12 -14.80 5.34
C GLY A 80 -3.80 -15.35 4.75
N PRO A 81 -3.54 -15.13 3.46
CA PRO A 81 -2.30 -15.55 2.82
C PRO A 81 -1.09 -14.86 3.45
N GLU A 82 0.05 -15.56 3.57
CA GLU A 82 1.26 -14.99 4.18
C GLU A 82 1.76 -13.71 3.48
N ARG A 83 1.51 -13.60 2.18
CA ARG A 83 1.91 -12.46 1.34
C ARG A 83 0.91 -12.22 0.22
N LEU A 84 0.83 -10.97 -0.22
CA LEU A 84 0.13 -10.56 -1.43
C LEU A 84 1.08 -9.75 -2.30
N ASP A 85 1.19 -10.10 -3.58
CA ASP A 85 1.94 -9.31 -4.55
C ASP A 85 0.98 -8.36 -5.27
N SER A 86 1.43 -7.10 -5.47
CA SER A 86 0.72 -6.13 -6.30
C SER A 86 0.52 -6.67 -7.71
N ILE A 87 -0.67 -6.42 -8.27
CA ILE A 87 -0.96 -6.74 -9.68
C ILE A 87 -0.11 -5.93 -10.66
N ILE A 88 0.44 -4.80 -10.20
CA ILE A 88 1.36 -3.97 -10.97
C ILE A 88 2.77 -4.53 -10.80
N ASP A 89 3.46 -4.78 -11.90
CA ASP A 89 4.88 -5.14 -11.89
C ASP A 89 5.71 -3.89 -11.51
N MET A 90 5.99 -3.77 -10.21
CA MET A 90 6.73 -2.64 -9.66
C MET A 90 8.19 -2.63 -10.12
N ARG A 91 8.74 -3.77 -10.55
CA ARG A 91 10.10 -3.84 -11.09
C ARG A 91 10.16 -3.20 -12.46
N SER A 92 9.22 -3.54 -13.33
CA SER A 92 9.13 -2.95 -14.66
C SER A 92 8.76 -1.47 -14.58
N LEU A 93 7.82 -1.10 -13.71
CA LEU A 93 7.47 0.30 -13.47
C LEU A 93 8.66 1.10 -12.92
N SER A 94 9.41 0.55 -11.96
CA SER A 94 10.62 1.19 -11.42
C SER A 94 11.63 1.51 -12.53
N LYS A 95 11.91 0.56 -13.43
CA LYS A 95 12.80 0.79 -14.58
C LYS A 95 12.30 1.90 -15.49
N HIS A 96 10.99 1.91 -15.77
CA HIS A 96 10.37 2.93 -16.61
C HIS A 96 10.50 4.32 -15.97
N LEU A 97 10.13 4.48 -14.69
CA LEU A 97 10.23 5.76 -14.00
C LEU A 97 11.69 6.24 -13.86
N LYS A 98 12.64 5.33 -13.64
CA LYS A 98 14.08 5.65 -13.69
C LYS A 98 14.51 6.21 -15.04
N SER A 99 14.02 5.62 -16.15
CA SER A 99 14.32 6.12 -17.49
C SER A 99 13.75 7.52 -17.75
N MET A 100 12.73 7.92 -16.98
CA MET A 100 12.17 9.28 -16.99
C MET A 100 12.91 10.24 -16.04
N GLY A 101 13.98 9.81 -15.37
CA GLY A 101 14.79 10.63 -14.47
C GLY A 101 14.29 10.69 -13.02
N LEU A 102 13.32 9.84 -12.64
CA LEU A 102 12.84 9.79 -11.26
C LEU A 102 13.72 8.88 -10.39
N ASP A 103 14.03 9.34 -9.17
CA ASP A 103 14.72 8.52 -8.18
C ASP A 103 13.73 7.56 -7.50
N VAL A 104 13.66 6.35 -8.05
CA VAL A 104 12.76 5.30 -7.57
C VAL A 104 13.50 4.02 -7.23
N ILE A 105 13.05 3.29 -6.22
CA ILE A 105 13.62 2.02 -5.78
C ILE A 105 12.52 0.95 -5.86
N TYR A 106 12.86 -0.21 -6.43
CA TYR A 106 11.99 -1.38 -6.37
C TYR A 106 12.25 -2.13 -5.06
N SER A 107 11.19 -2.51 -4.36
CA SER A 107 11.25 -3.25 -3.10
C SER A 107 10.25 -4.41 -3.09
N ARG A 108 10.52 -5.41 -2.24
CA ARG A 108 9.64 -6.54 -1.92
C ARG A 108 9.30 -6.57 -0.43
N ASP A 109 9.48 -5.46 0.26
CA ASP A 109 9.33 -5.37 1.70
C ASP A 109 8.82 -3.99 2.10
N ALA A 110 7.50 -3.88 2.20
CA ALA A 110 6.84 -2.67 2.66
C ALA A 110 6.94 -2.45 4.18
N GLY A 111 7.66 -3.32 4.90
CA GLY A 111 7.61 -3.38 6.36
C GLY A 111 6.41 -4.20 6.84
N ARG A 112 5.99 -3.90 8.07
CA ARG A 112 4.82 -4.47 8.76
C ARG A 112 4.19 -3.35 9.55
#